data_AF-A0A3R8WAX1-F1
#
_entry.id   AF-A0A3R8WAX1-F1
#
_cell.length_a   1.000
_cell.length_b   1.000
_cell.length_c   1.000
_cell.angle_alpha   90.00
_cell.angle_beta   90.00
_cell.angle_gamma   90.00
#
_symmetry.space_group_name_H-M   'P 1'
#
loop_
_entity.id
_entity.type
_entity.pdbx_description
1 polymer ?
#
loop_
_entity_poly.entity_id
_entity_poly.type
_entity_poly.pdbx_seq_one_letter_code
_entity_poly.pdbx_strand_id
1 'polypeptide(L)' 'MNLYDGHRVEDHKAFLLDDLLPAIIGYADSKGVPTEVVAFAVFMAMATIIRAKGVGRDAIIRAVDAMHCPTHEAPEAMQ' A
#
# COMPACT_ATOMS: atom_id res chain seq x y z
N MET A 1 -18.75 -6.66 5.66
CA MET A 1 -18.58 -5.66 4.59
C MET A 1 -17.47 -6.16 3.68
N ASN A 2 -17.81 -6.53 2.45
CA ASN A 2 -16.82 -6.95 1.46
C ASN A 2 -16.31 -5.67 0.77
N LEU A 3 -15.05 -5.29 1.00
CA LEU A 3 -14.48 -4.09 0.35
C LEU A 3 -14.29 -4.28 -1.16
N TYR A 4 -14.44 -5.52 -1.66
CA TYR A 4 -14.24 -5.94 -3.05
C TYR A 4 -15.54 -6.03 -3.88
N ASP A 5 -16.69 -5.54 -3.39
CA ASP A 5 -17.93 -5.52 -4.17
C ASP A 5 -17.89 -4.43 -5.27
N GLY A 6 -17.03 -4.62 -6.27
CA GLY A 6 -17.00 -3.83 -7.51
C GLY A 6 -15.85 -2.82 -7.66
N HIS A 7 -14.97 -2.68 -6.66
CA HIS A 7 -13.79 -1.81 -6.71
C HIS A 7 -12.52 -2.63 -6.57
N ARG A 8 -11.74 -2.69 -7.64
CA ARG A 8 -10.47 -3.42 -7.69
C ARG A 8 -9.33 -2.51 -7.26
N VAL A 9 -8.28 -3.08 -6.66
CA VAL A 9 -7.06 -2.31 -6.32
C VAL A 9 -6.45 -1.71 -7.59
N GLU A 10 -6.57 -2.42 -8.71
CA GLU A 10 -6.11 -2.01 -10.02
C GLU A 10 -6.79 -0.73 -10.53
N ASP A 11 -8.03 -0.45 -10.11
CA ASP A 11 -8.74 0.79 -10.47
C ASP A 11 -8.08 2.03 -9.84
N HIS A 12 -7.28 1.82 -8.80
CA HIS A 12 -6.58 2.87 -8.07
C HIS A 12 -5.07 2.91 -8.36
N LYS A 13 -4.59 2.17 -9.37
CA LYS A 13 -3.16 2.03 -9.67
C LYS A 13 -2.46 3.38 -9.90
N ALA A 14 -3.10 4.29 -10.65
CA ALA A 14 -2.53 5.62 -10.93
C ALA A 14 -2.29 6.40 -9.64
N PHE A 15 -3.30 6.50 -8.77
CA PHE A 15 -3.13 7.13 -7.45
C PHE A 15 -2.04 6.46 -6.61
N LEU A 16 -2.00 5.13 -6.58
CA LEU A 16 -1.00 4.40 -5.77
C LEU A 16 0.43 4.66 -6.25
N LEU A 17 0.67 4.70 -7.56
CA LEU A 17 2.01 4.84 -8.15
C LEU A 17 2.45 6.28 -8.37
N ASP A 18 1.54 7.15 -8.79
CA ASP A 18 1.86 8.51 -9.24
C ASP A 18 1.71 9.55 -8.10
N ASP A 19 0.85 9.28 -7.11
CA ASP A 19 0.61 10.21 -6.00
C ASP A 19 1.13 9.67 -4.67
N LEU A 20 0.66 8.50 -4.24
CA LEU A 20 0.91 7.99 -2.90
C LEU A 20 2.37 7.55 -2.70
N LEU A 21 2.91 6.76 -3.64
CA LEU A 21 4.28 6.27 -3.54
C LEU A 21 5.31 7.42 -3.54
N PRO A 22 5.24 8.43 -4.45
CA PRO A 22 6.12 9.60 -4.39
C PRO A 22 5.98 10.40 -3.10
N ALA A 23 4.77 10.54 -2.55
CA ALA A 23 4.57 11.22 -1.28
C ALA A 23 5.26 10.49 -0.11
N ILE A 24 5.18 9.16 -0.07
CA ILE A 24 5.87 8.32 0.92
C ILE A 24 7.39 8.48 0.80
N ILE A 25 7.93 8.36 -0.43
CA ILE A 25 9.36 8.48 -0.71
C ILE A 25 9.86 9.88 -0.33
N GLY A 26 9.16 10.93 -0.77
CA GLY A 26 9.53 12.32 -0.47
C GLY A 26 9.51 12.63 1.03
N TYR A 27 8.52 12.12 1.76
CA TYR A 27 8.49 12.24 3.21
C TYR A 27 9.66 11.50 3.87
N ALA A 28 9.92 10.25 3.46
CA ALA A 28 11.00 9.43 3.99
C ALA A 28 12.37 10.13 3.81
N ASP A 29 12.64 10.63 2.61
CA ASP A 29 13.86 11.39 2.28
C ASP A 29 13.98 12.65 3.14
N SER A 30 12.91 13.46 3.23
CA SER A 30 12.89 14.69 4.05
C SER A 30 13.14 14.46 5.54
N LYS A 31 12.93 13.23 6.04
CA LYS A 31 13.11 12.84 7.44
C LYS A 31 14.34 11.95 7.66
N GLY A 32 15.06 11.58 6.61
CA GLY A 32 16.22 10.69 6.69
C GLY A 32 15.88 9.30 7.25
N VAL A 33 14.68 8.79 6.95
CA VAL A 33 14.23 7.45 7.38
C VAL A 33 14.04 6.53 6.19
N PRO A 34 14.17 5.20 6.35
CA PRO A 34 13.90 4.26 5.25
C PRO A 34 12.45 4.34 4.77
N THR A 35 12.25 4.30 3.45
CA THR A 35 10.93 4.36 2.80
C THR A 35 9.99 3.28 3.33
N GLU A 36 10.50 2.09 3.61
CA GLU A 36 9.75 0.94 4.12
C GLU A 36 9.15 1.22 5.51
N VAL A 37 9.85 1.99 6.34
CA VAL A 37 9.36 2.38 7.67
C VAL A 37 8.15 3.31 7.54
N VAL A 38 8.21 4.26 6.62
CA VAL A 38 7.09 5.18 6.34
C VAL A 38 5.93 4.44 5.69
N ALA A 39 6.21 3.58 4.70
CA ALA A 39 5.21 2.74 4.06
C ALA A 39 4.48 1.85 5.07
N PHE A 40 5.21 1.25 6.01
CA PHE A 40 4.61 0.45 7.08
C PHE A 40 3.75 1.29 8.04
N ALA A 41 4.20 2.50 8.40
CA ALA A 41 3.41 3.42 9.22
C ALA A 41 2.09 3.82 8.52
N VAL A 42 2.15 4.12 7.22
CA VAL A 42 0.96 4.39 6.39
C VAL A 42 0.04 3.18 6.37
N PHE A 43 0.57 1.97 6.15
CA PHE A 43 -0.22 0.74 6.21
C PHE A 43 -0.95 0.58 7.56
N MET A 44 -0.26 0.77 8.68
CA MET A 44 -0.85 0.66 10.02
C MET A 44 -1.96 1.68 10.25
N ALA A 45 -1.77 2.92 9.79
CA ALA A 45 -2.81 3.95 9.85
C ALA A 45 -4.06 3.56 9.03
N MET A 46 -3.86 3.09 7.80
CA MET A 46 -4.96 2.67 6.93
C MET A 46 -5.68 1.42 7.46
N ALA A 47 -4.94 0.43 7.95
CA ALA A 47 -5.49 -0.76 8.61
C ALA A 47 -6.36 -0.37 9.81
N THR A 48 -5.96 0.65 10.58
CA THR A 48 -6.73 1.17 11.71
C THR A 48 -8.06 1.78 11.25
N ILE A 49 -8.06 2.57 10.18
CA ILE A 49 -9.28 3.14 9.59
C ILE A 49 -10.21 2.03 9.09
N ILE A 50 -9.67 1.02 8.42
CA ILE A 50 -10.41 -0.12 7.89
C ILE A 50 -11.05 -0.94 9.03
N ARG A 51 -10.28 -1.22 10.09
CA ARG A 51 -10.75 -1.89 11.31
C ARG A 51 -11.87 -1.11 11.98
N ALA A 52 -11.76 0.22 12.08
CA ALA A 52 -12.78 1.09 12.66
C ALA A 52 -14.12 1.04 11.89
N LYS A 53 -14.08 0.73 10.59
CA LYS A 53 -15.27 0.50 9.76
C LYS A 53 -15.85 -0.93 9.89
N GLY A 54 -15.38 -1.72 10.85
CA GLY A 54 -15.92 -3.05 11.14
C GLY A 54 -15.32 -4.18 10.29
N VAL A 55 -14.25 -3.92 9.54
CA VAL A 55 -13.55 -4.97 8.79
C VAL A 55 -12.67 -5.76 9.74
N GLY A 56 -12.90 -7.07 9.82
CA GLY A 56 -12.16 -7.98 10.71
C GLY A 56 -10.70 -8.15 10.30
N ARG A 57 -9.85 -8.55 11.26
CA ARG A 57 -8.42 -8.81 11.04
C ARG A 57 -8.22 -9.80 9.89
N ASP A 58 -8.95 -10.91 9.90
CA ASP A 58 -8.74 -12.00 8.94
C ASP A 58 -9.16 -11.60 7.51
N ALA A 59 -10.02 -10.61 7.36
CA ALA A 59 -10.33 -10.04 6.05
C ALA A 59 -9.15 -9.19 5.53
N ILE A 60 -8.51 -8.41 6.41
CA ILE A 60 -7.34 -7.60 6.06
C ILE A 60 -6.15 -8.50 5.69
N ILE A 61 -5.88 -9.54 6.49
CA ILE A 61 -4.79 -10.48 6.19
C ILE A 61 -5.02 -11.18 4.86
N ARG A 62 -6.23 -11.68 4.60
CA ARG A 62 -6.56 -12.28 3.30
C ARG A 62 -6.40 -11.31 2.13
N ALA A 63 -6.73 -10.03 2.33
CA ALA A 63 -6.54 -9.01 1.30
C ALA A 63 -5.05 -8.73 1.01
N VAL A 64 -4.20 -8.76 2.04
CA VAL A 64 -2.74 -8.66 1.90
C VAL A 64 -2.18 -9.88 1.17
N ASP A 65 -2.59 -11.09 1.56
CA ASP A 65 -2.13 -12.34 0.92
C ASP A 65 -2.57 -12.44 -0.55
N ALA A 66 -3.74 -11.87 -0.88
CA ALA A 66 -4.27 -11.83 -2.24
C ALA A 66 -3.71 -10.65 -3.07
N MET A 67 -2.99 -9.70 -2.45
CA MET A 67 -2.49 -8.51 -3.14
C MET A 67 -1.37 -8.90 -4.11
N HIS A 68 -1.65 -8.77 -5.40
CA HIS A 68 -0.66 -8.87 -6.45
C HIS A 68 -0.38 -7.47 -6.98
N CYS A 69 0.46 -6.71 -6.28
CA CYS A 69 1.00 -5.48 -6.84
C CYS A 69 2.25 -5.85 -7.64
N PRO A 70 2.28 -5.64 -8.96
CA PRO A 70 3.54 -5.70 -9.69
C PRO A 70 4.38 -4.50 -9.23
N THR A 71 5.12 -4.68 -8.14
CA THR A 71 6.32 -3.87 -7.93
C THR A 71 7.18 -4.18 -9.15
N HIS A 72 7.36 -3.17 -10.02
CA HIS A 72 8.40 -3.24 -11.02
C HIS A 72 9.70 -3.38 -10.24
N GLU A 73 10.13 -4.61 -9.98
CA GLU A 73 11.54 -4.92 -9.92
C GLU A 73 12.03 -4.43 -11.28
N ALA A 74 12.50 -3.18 -11.33
CA ALA A 74 13.41 -2.79 -12.38
C ALA A 74 14.46 -3.91 -12.37
N PRO A 75 14.71 -4.57 -13.51
CA PRO A 75 15.72 -5.61 -13.55
C PRO A 75 16.96 -4.98 -12.91
N GLU A 76 17.50 -5.62 -11.86
CA GLU A 76 18.83 -5.28 -11.37
C GLU A 76 19.66 -5.10 -12.62
N ALA A 77 20.16 -3.87 -12.84
CA ALA A 77 20.75 -3.49 -14.10
C ALA A 77 21.74 -4.59 -14.51
N MET A 78 21.40 -5.32 -15.57
CA MET A 78 22.41 -6.06 -16.28
C MET A 78 23.30 -4.99 -16.89
N GLN A 79 24.49 -4.89 -16.30
CA GLN A 79 25.72 -4.20 -16.73
C GLN A 79 26.11 -2.96 -15.94
#